data_AF-A0A1G9UK84-F1
#
_entry.id   AF-A0A1G9UK84-F1
#
_cell.length_a   1.000
_cell.length_b   1.000
_cell.length_c   1.000
_cell.angle_alpha   90.00
_cell.angle_beta   90.00
_cell.angle_gamma   90.00
#
_symmetry.space_group_name_H-M   'P 1'
#
loop_
_entity.id
_entity.type
_entity.pdbx_description
1 polymer ?
#
loop_
_entity_poly.entity_id
_entity_poly.type
_entity_poly.pdbx_seq_one_letter_code
_entity_poly.pdbx_strand_id
1 'polypeptide(L)'
;MRKPLALLLAFAMVSSLVAMPVAAHGSHVRADPQVSDDGSIVVESMFSVNGGYLVVHQDQGDQPGRPVGVVDIDSGARSNFEIQIDQQHWDEHEGNRSYWVVLHRDQNPDDGGFDPMVDSAVTGLHGSYVAARIPVGKSADGAARVLAAEYNGQRADSPSVTLSRVQLNQPGYVVLQRVEAGAPTEVVGTRSLDAGTYDDLSVDIDESLFESMSVDSTQSLAATLHTSDGDGSFDAEHDAVVAPDGQPVRTFFSFSKVENASATTQPLINTPAGTQQGTPAETVAASETPDGTTESDDSTGATPGFGLVAALVAALLAAFVVRRRRG
;
A
#
# COMPACT_ATOMS: atom_id res chain seq x y z
N MET A 1 45.99 -28.00 42.26
CA MET A 1 46.23 -28.64 40.94
C MET A 1 45.38 -27.93 39.90
N ARG A 2 46.05 -27.41 38.86
CA ARG A 2 45.58 -27.04 37.50
C ARG A 2 44.36 -26.12 37.34
N LYS A 3 44.65 -24.85 37.00
CA LYS A 3 43.78 -23.95 36.21
C LYS A 3 43.55 -24.53 34.80
N PRO A 4 42.47 -24.14 34.11
CA PRO A 4 42.63 -23.60 32.75
C PRO A 4 41.82 -22.29 32.59
N LEU A 5 42.48 -21.15 32.41
CA LEU A 5 42.76 -20.52 31.10
C LEU A 5 41.48 -20.26 30.29
N ALA A 6 40.79 -19.16 30.60
CA ALA A 6 39.75 -18.58 29.75
C ALA A 6 40.43 -17.75 28.65
N LEU A 7 40.28 -18.19 27.39
CA LEU A 7 40.80 -17.53 26.20
C LEU A 7 39.82 -16.42 25.78
N LEU A 8 40.26 -15.17 25.87
CA LEU A 8 39.63 -14.01 25.25
C LEU A 8 39.95 -14.02 23.76
N LEU A 9 38.95 -14.18 22.89
CA LEU A 9 39.06 -13.89 21.47
C LEU A 9 37.90 -12.98 21.06
N ALA A 10 38.17 -11.68 21.03
CA ALA A 10 37.29 -10.66 20.51
C ALA A 10 37.44 -10.63 18.98
N PHE A 11 36.39 -10.99 18.25
CA PHE A 11 36.30 -10.78 16.81
C PHE A 11 35.18 -9.77 16.55
N ALA A 12 35.54 -8.49 16.47
CA ALA A 12 34.64 -7.42 16.09
C ALA A 12 34.43 -7.49 14.57
N MET A 13 33.39 -8.19 14.13
CA MET A 13 32.94 -8.18 12.75
C MET A 13 32.01 -6.96 12.58
N VAL A 14 32.58 -5.83 12.14
CA VAL A 14 31.80 -4.66 11.74
C VAL A 14 31.19 -4.98 10.38
N SER A 15 29.96 -5.49 10.39
CA SER A 15 29.15 -5.64 9.19
C SER A 15 28.37 -4.34 9.00
N SER A 16 28.90 -3.45 8.17
CA SER A 16 28.18 -2.25 7.73
C SER A 16 27.08 -2.68 6.76
N LEU A 17 25.94 -3.12 7.29
CA LEU A 17 24.70 -3.20 6.53
C LEU A 17 24.25 -1.77 6.22
N VAL A 18 24.65 -1.26 5.05
CA VAL A 18 23.94 -0.15 4.44
C VAL A 18 22.66 -0.77 3.88
N ALA A 19 21.57 -0.68 4.65
CA ALA A 19 20.24 -0.96 4.14
C ALA A 19 19.90 0.13 3.11
N MET A 20 20.18 -0.16 1.85
CA MET A 20 19.60 0.62 0.75
C MET A 20 18.09 0.32 0.78
N PRO A 21 17.21 1.31 0.90
CA PRO A 21 15.78 1.08 0.74
C PRO A 21 15.54 0.72 -0.73
N VAL A 22 15.50 -0.57 -1.03
CA VAL A 22 14.81 -1.04 -2.22
C VAL A 22 13.33 -0.89 -1.88
N ALA A 23 12.71 0.18 -2.35
CA ALA A 23 11.26 0.22 -2.45
C ALA A 23 10.87 -0.84 -3.50
N ALA A 24 10.74 -2.09 -3.05
CA ALA A 24 10.21 -3.16 -3.86
C ALA A 24 8.72 -2.88 -4.05
N HIS A 25 8.36 -2.10 -5.08
CA HIS A 25 6.98 -1.88 -5.46
C HIS A 25 6.44 -3.12 -6.16
N GLY A 26 6.18 -4.17 -5.37
CA GLY A 26 5.42 -5.32 -5.83
C GLY A 26 3.96 -4.93 -6.07
N SER A 27 3.27 -5.69 -6.92
CA SER A 27 1.84 -5.51 -7.10
C SER A 27 1.10 -5.67 -5.76
N HIS A 28 0.14 -4.80 -5.49
CA HIS A 28 -0.69 -4.86 -4.29
C HIS A 28 -2.11 -4.40 -4.60
N VAL A 29 -3.04 -4.81 -3.75
CA VAL A 29 -4.44 -4.43 -3.77
C VAL A 29 -4.84 -4.14 -2.33
N ARG A 30 -5.51 -3.02 -2.11
CA ARG A 30 -6.06 -2.61 -0.82
C ARG A 30 -7.52 -2.23 -1.00
N ALA A 31 -8.37 -2.92 -0.26
CA ALA A 31 -9.75 -2.57 -0.04
C ALA A 31 -10.04 -2.85 1.43
N ASP A 32 -10.92 -2.05 2.02
CA ASP A 32 -11.28 -2.13 3.43
C ASP A 32 -12.75 -2.53 3.59
N PRO A 33 -13.18 -2.99 4.78
CA PRO A 33 -14.58 -3.29 5.07
C PRO A 33 -15.49 -2.11 4.71
N GLN A 34 -16.65 -2.40 4.13
CA GLN A 34 -17.57 -1.38 3.65
C GLN A 34 -19.01 -1.89 3.62
N VAL A 35 -19.95 -0.97 3.54
CA VAL A 35 -21.36 -1.25 3.27
C VAL A 35 -21.68 -0.76 1.86
N SER A 36 -22.39 -1.59 1.10
CA SER A 36 -22.85 -1.30 -0.26
C SER A 36 -24.35 -1.55 -0.35
N ASP A 37 -25.02 -0.74 -1.16
CA ASP A 37 -26.44 -0.86 -1.50
C ASP A 37 -26.67 -1.49 -2.88
N ASP A 38 -25.72 -1.31 -3.79
CA ASP A 38 -25.81 -1.74 -5.19
C ASP A 38 -24.81 -2.84 -5.57
N GLY A 39 -23.99 -3.33 -4.64
CA GLY A 39 -22.98 -4.35 -4.91
C GLY A 39 -21.68 -3.79 -5.48
N SER A 40 -21.49 -2.47 -5.48
CA SER A 40 -20.19 -1.86 -5.74
C SER A 40 -19.20 -2.16 -4.60
N ILE A 41 -17.98 -2.59 -4.96
CA ILE A 41 -16.83 -2.68 -4.06
C ILE A 41 -15.85 -1.58 -4.43
N VAL A 42 -15.52 -0.71 -3.47
CA VAL A 42 -14.45 0.27 -3.65
C VAL A 42 -13.12 -0.33 -3.29
N VAL A 43 -12.19 -0.20 -4.24
CA VAL A 43 -10.77 -0.47 -4.05
C VAL A 43 -10.09 0.85 -3.75
N GLU A 44 -9.51 0.95 -2.56
CA GLU A 44 -8.90 2.19 -2.09
C GLU A 44 -7.62 2.48 -2.85
N SER A 45 -6.75 1.47 -2.99
CA SER A 45 -5.52 1.59 -3.77
C SER A 45 -5.07 0.24 -4.33
N MET A 46 -4.40 0.31 -5.48
CA MET A 46 -3.72 -0.83 -6.05
C MET A 46 -2.49 -0.38 -6.84
N PHE A 47 -1.56 -1.30 -7.03
CA PHE A 47 -0.47 -1.18 -7.99
C PHE A 47 -0.33 -2.49 -8.75
N SER A 48 -0.24 -2.43 -10.09
CA SER A 48 0.11 -3.60 -10.91
C SER A 48 1.33 -3.30 -11.76
N VAL A 49 2.30 -4.21 -11.75
CA VAL A 49 3.49 -4.09 -12.61
C VAL A 49 3.14 -4.25 -14.10
N ASN A 50 2.18 -5.11 -14.43
CA ASN A 50 1.92 -5.54 -15.81
C ASN A 50 0.47 -5.27 -16.28
N GLY A 51 -0.38 -4.64 -15.45
CA GLY A 51 -1.82 -4.57 -15.72
C GLY A 51 -2.51 -5.92 -15.56
N GLY A 52 -3.67 -6.08 -16.20
CA GLY A 52 -4.48 -7.30 -16.21
C GLY A 52 -5.91 -7.04 -15.73
N TYR A 53 -6.39 -7.88 -14.81
CA TYR A 53 -7.75 -7.79 -14.29
C TYR A 53 -7.75 -7.71 -12.76
N LEU A 54 -8.71 -6.97 -12.20
CA LEU A 54 -9.04 -7.05 -10.79
C LEU A 54 -10.42 -7.72 -10.66
N VAL A 55 -10.45 -8.85 -9.97
CA VAL A 55 -11.61 -9.75 -9.96
C VAL A 55 -12.16 -9.87 -8.55
N VAL A 56 -13.46 -9.67 -8.40
CA VAL A 56 -14.17 -9.96 -7.16
C VAL A 56 -14.58 -11.43 -7.19
N HIS A 57 -14.15 -12.19 -6.19
CA HIS A 57 -14.51 -13.59 -5.99
C HIS A 57 -15.37 -13.76 -4.75
N GLN A 58 -16.28 -14.72 -4.81
CA GLN A 58 -16.94 -15.24 -3.61
C GLN A 58 -15.90 -15.73 -2.62
N ASP A 59 -16.13 -15.51 -1.33
CA ASP A 59 -15.32 -16.14 -0.30
C ASP A 59 -15.57 -17.65 -0.22
N GLN A 60 -14.49 -18.42 -0.21
CA GLN A 60 -14.46 -19.85 0.11
C GLN A 60 -13.46 -20.12 1.25
N GLY A 61 -13.50 -19.27 2.29
CA GLY A 61 -12.57 -19.31 3.41
C GLY A 61 -11.20 -18.78 3.02
N ASP A 62 -10.17 -19.61 3.12
CA ASP A 62 -8.77 -19.21 2.87
C ASP A 62 -8.42 -19.05 1.38
N GLN A 63 -9.40 -19.20 0.48
CA GLN A 63 -9.20 -19.14 -0.97
C GLN A 63 -10.33 -18.37 -1.67
N PRO A 64 -10.02 -17.69 -2.78
CA PRO A 64 -11.03 -17.09 -3.65
C PRO A 64 -11.84 -18.19 -4.36
N GLY A 65 -13.16 -18.03 -4.38
CA GLY A 65 -14.11 -18.91 -5.04
C GLY A 65 -14.41 -18.51 -6.47
N ARG A 66 -15.69 -18.58 -6.86
CA ARG A 66 -16.14 -18.19 -8.21
C ARG A 66 -16.01 -16.66 -8.42
N PRO A 67 -15.54 -16.18 -9.58
CA PRO A 67 -15.63 -14.78 -9.97
C PRO A 67 -17.07 -14.29 -10.02
N VAL A 68 -17.32 -13.08 -9.52
CA VAL A 68 -18.63 -12.42 -9.47
C VAL A 68 -18.56 -10.94 -9.84
N GLY A 69 -17.39 -10.41 -10.18
CA GLY A 69 -17.20 -9.06 -10.68
C GLY A 69 -15.80 -8.94 -11.27
N VAL A 70 -15.63 -8.10 -12.28
CA VAL A 70 -14.34 -7.92 -12.95
C VAL A 70 -14.19 -6.49 -13.46
N VAL A 71 -12.97 -5.97 -13.42
CA VAL A 71 -12.58 -4.73 -14.10
C VAL A 71 -11.18 -4.87 -14.69
N ASP A 72 -11.00 -4.30 -15.87
CA ASP A 72 -9.69 -4.18 -16.51
C ASP A 72 -8.84 -3.13 -15.80
N ILE A 73 -7.55 -3.41 -15.69
CA ILE A 73 -6.59 -2.51 -15.08
C ILE A 73 -5.33 -2.38 -15.93
N ASP A 74 -4.87 -1.15 -16.06
CA ASP A 74 -3.57 -0.85 -16.64
C ASP A 74 -2.43 -1.16 -15.65
N SER A 75 -1.21 -1.19 -16.16
CA SER A 75 -0.03 -1.13 -15.30
C SER A 75 0.09 0.23 -14.60
N GLY A 76 0.66 0.23 -13.40
CA GLY A 76 0.81 1.42 -12.57
C GLY A 76 -0.11 1.42 -11.35
N ALA A 77 -0.23 2.58 -10.71
CA ALA A 77 -1.06 2.79 -9.54
C ALA A 77 -2.46 3.28 -9.93
N ARG A 78 -3.47 2.81 -9.21
CA ARG A 78 -4.85 3.30 -9.30
C ARG A 78 -5.46 3.34 -7.90
N SER A 79 -6.32 4.33 -7.65
CA SER A 79 -6.99 4.51 -6.35
C SER A 79 -8.44 4.94 -6.54
N ASN A 80 -9.23 4.76 -5.47
CA ASN A 80 -10.64 5.19 -5.36
C ASN A 80 -11.48 4.85 -6.59
N PHE A 81 -11.56 3.56 -6.93
CA PHE A 81 -12.38 3.08 -8.03
C PHE A 81 -13.25 1.91 -7.60
N GLU A 82 -14.32 1.70 -8.32
CA GLU A 82 -15.33 0.68 -8.02
C GLU A 82 -15.18 -0.53 -8.95
N ILE A 83 -15.47 -1.70 -8.40
CA ILE A 83 -15.74 -2.93 -9.14
C ILE A 83 -17.18 -3.33 -8.84
N GLN A 84 -17.96 -3.53 -9.89
CA GLN A 84 -19.35 -3.94 -9.76
C GLN A 84 -19.44 -5.46 -9.60
N ILE A 85 -20.12 -5.91 -8.55
CA ILE A 85 -20.58 -7.31 -8.47
C ILE A 85 -21.74 -7.50 -9.44
N ASP A 86 -21.77 -8.63 -10.13
CA ASP A 86 -22.89 -9.07 -10.96
C ASP A 86 -24.21 -8.93 -10.19
N GLN A 87 -25.16 -8.20 -10.78
CA GLN A 87 -26.39 -7.81 -10.10
C GLN A 87 -27.21 -9.03 -9.68
N GLN A 88 -27.28 -10.06 -10.52
CA GLN A 88 -28.00 -11.28 -10.18
C GLN A 88 -27.35 -11.93 -8.95
N HIS A 89 -26.02 -12.03 -8.91
CA HIS A 89 -25.32 -12.54 -7.74
C HIS A 89 -25.54 -11.69 -6.48
N TRP A 90 -25.52 -10.36 -6.60
CA TRP A 90 -25.78 -9.45 -5.49
C TRP A 90 -27.19 -9.64 -4.93
N ASP A 91 -28.20 -9.72 -5.80
CA ASP A 91 -29.61 -9.86 -5.43
C ASP A 91 -29.95 -11.22 -4.82
N GLU A 92 -29.17 -12.26 -5.12
CA GLU A 92 -29.38 -13.63 -4.62
C GLU A 92 -29.15 -13.81 -3.11
N HIS A 93 -28.49 -12.85 -2.44
CA HIS A 93 -28.19 -12.95 -1.01
C HIS A 93 -28.67 -11.76 -0.19
N GLU A 94 -28.84 -12.01 1.11
CA GLU A 94 -29.15 -11.01 2.12
C GLU A 94 -28.00 -10.91 3.13
N GLY A 95 -27.86 -9.76 3.76
CA GLY A 95 -26.87 -9.52 4.83
C GLY A 95 -25.42 -9.46 4.36
N ASN A 96 -24.52 -9.58 5.34
CA ASN A 96 -23.08 -9.40 5.15
C ASN A 96 -22.45 -10.61 4.45
N ARG A 97 -21.47 -10.35 3.58
CA ARG A 97 -20.69 -11.39 2.89
C ARG A 97 -19.24 -10.97 2.75
N SER A 98 -18.32 -11.92 2.91
CA SER A 98 -16.91 -11.71 2.58
C SER A 98 -16.66 -11.93 1.09
N TYR A 99 -15.76 -11.13 0.52
CA TYR A 99 -15.30 -11.21 -0.85
C TYR A 99 -13.78 -11.12 -0.91
N TRP A 100 -13.20 -11.79 -1.92
CA TRP A 100 -11.80 -11.59 -2.29
C TRP A 100 -11.73 -10.67 -3.50
N VAL A 101 -10.89 -9.65 -3.45
CA VAL A 101 -10.55 -8.80 -4.59
C VAL A 101 -9.14 -9.19 -5.02
N VAL A 102 -9.04 -9.96 -6.10
CA VAL A 102 -7.80 -10.64 -6.52
C VAL A 102 -7.27 -10.03 -7.80
N LEU A 103 -5.97 -9.75 -7.82
CA LEU A 103 -5.27 -9.34 -9.04
C LEU A 103 -5.01 -10.56 -9.93
N HIS A 104 -5.39 -10.49 -11.19
CA HIS A 104 -5.13 -11.50 -12.22
C HIS A 104 -4.25 -10.92 -13.32
N ARG A 105 -3.37 -11.76 -13.87
CA ARG A 105 -2.59 -11.43 -15.07
C ARG A 105 -3.41 -11.80 -16.29
N ASP A 106 -3.53 -10.84 -17.20
CA ASP A 106 -4.01 -11.10 -18.55
C ASP A 106 -2.94 -11.89 -19.32
N GLN A 107 -3.27 -13.14 -19.65
CA GLN A 107 -2.37 -14.08 -20.31
C GLN A 107 -2.63 -14.15 -21.82
N ASN A 108 -3.69 -13.49 -22.29
CA ASN A 108 -4.07 -13.45 -23.68
C ASN A 108 -4.79 -12.13 -24.03
N PRO A 109 -4.06 -11.00 -24.08
CA PRO A 109 -4.65 -9.67 -24.21
C PRO A 109 -5.45 -9.43 -25.49
N ASP A 110 -5.38 -10.35 -26.45
CA ASP A 110 -6.11 -10.28 -27.72
C ASP A 110 -7.54 -10.86 -27.65
N ASP A 111 -7.93 -11.56 -26.57
CA ASP A 111 -9.30 -12.12 -26.43
C ASP A 111 -10.34 -11.13 -25.89
N GLY A 112 -9.89 -10.00 -25.33
CA GLY A 112 -10.73 -8.88 -24.94
C GLY A 112 -11.56 -9.10 -23.68
N GLY A 113 -11.20 -10.05 -22.82
CA GLY A 113 -11.85 -10.17 -21.52
C GLY A 113 -11.30 -11.27 -20.62
N PHE A 114 -11.61 -11.17 -19.34
CA PHE A 114 -11.15 -12.12 -18.33
C PHE A 114 -11.66 -13.55 -18.57
N ASP A 115 -10.74 -14.50 -18.72
CA ASP A 115 -11.00 -15.94 -18.71
C ASP A 115 -10.37 -16.58 -17.46
N PRO A 116 -11.17 -17.05 -16.48
CA PRO A 116 -10.64 -17.65 -15.25
C PRO A 116 -9.85 -18.94 -15.46
N MET A 117 -9.92 -19.56 -16.64
CA MET A 117 -9.11 -20.74 -16.99
C MET A 117 -7.74 -20.39 -17.56
N VAL A 118 -7.56 -19.15 -18.05
CA VAL A 118 -6.35 -18.68 -18.74
C VAL A 118 -5.63 -17.63 -17.89
N ASP A 119 -6.37 -16.68 -17.35
CA ASP A 119 -5.85 -15.55 -16.58
C ASP A 119 -5.59 -15.94 -15.13
N SER A 120 -4.34 -16.30 -14.88
CA SER A 120 -3.91 -16.76 -13.56
C SER A 120 -3.89 -15.62 -12.54
N ALA A 121 -4.34 -15.91 -11.31
CA ALA A 121 -4.16 -15.01 -10.18
C ALA A 121 -2.68 -14.69 -9.94
N VAL A 122 -2.38 -13.42 -9.67
CA VAL A 122 -1.04 -12.98 -9.29
C VAL A 122 -0.77 -13.39 -7.85
N THR A 123 0.35 -14.08 -7.63
CA THR A 123 0.79 -14.51 -6.30
C THR A 123 2.08 -13.83 -5.89
N GLY A 124 2.15 -13.42 -4.63
CA GLY A 124 3.37 -12.93 -3.98
C GLY A 124 4.32 -14.05 -3.55
N LEU A 125 5.26 -13.69 -2.68
CA LEU A 125 6.18 -14.63 -2.07
C LEU A 125 5.41 -15.71 -1.28
N HIS A 126 5.84 -16.96 -1.39
CA HIS A 126 5.18 -18.13 -0.78
C HIS A 126 3.79 -18.48 -1.36
N GLY A 127 3.42 -17.93 -2.52
CA GLY A 127 2.20 -18.33 -3.24
C GLY A 127 0.90 -17.72 -2.71
N SER A 128 0.97 -16.74 -1.81
CA SER A 128 -0.22 -15.99 -1.37
C SER A 128 -0.75 -15.12 -2.51
N TYR A 129 -2.06 -15.05 -2.69
CA TYR A 129 -2.66 -14.14 -3.66
C TYR A 129 -2.29 -12.68 -3.37
N VAL A 130 -2.08 -11.91 -4.43
CA VAL A 130 -2.11 -10.44 -4.37
C VAL A 130 -3.58 -10.04 -4.35
N ALA A 131 -4.13 -9.91 -3.15
CA ALA A 131 -5.56 -9.71 -2.96
C ALA A 131 -5.88 -8.95 -1.66
N ALA A 132 -7.10 -8.43 -1.59
CA ALA A 132 -7.74 -8.03 -0.34
C ALA A 132 -8.92 -8.97 -0.06
N ARG A 133 -9.11 -9.39 1.20
CA ARG A 133 -10.32 -10.11 1.65
C ARG A 133 -11.10 -9.20 2.58
N ILE A 134 -12.31 -8.83 2.19
CA ILE A 134 -13.12 -7.84 2.91
C ILE A 134 -14.54 -8.34 3.17
N PRO A 135 -15.13 -8.06 4.34
CA PRO A 135 -16.56 -8.15 4.51
C PRO A 135 -17.23 -6.91 3.89
N VAL A 136 -18.28 -7.17 3.13
CA VAL A 136 -19.18 -6.18 2.56
C VAL A 136 -20.56 -6.37 3.18
N GLY A 137 -21.04 -5.33 3.84
CA GLY A 137 -22.41 -5.29 4.34
C GLY A 137 -23.36 -4.90 3.21
N LYS A 138 -24.49 -5.61 3.09
CA LYS A 138 -25.58 -5.22 2.18
C LYS A 138 -26.59 -4.38 2.95
N SER A 139 -26.91 -3.19 2.45
CA SER A 139 -27.91 -2.29 3.06
C SER A 139 -28.79 -1.67 1.98
N ALA A 140 -30.10 -1.60 2.21
CA ALA A 140 -31.01 -0.88 1.33
C ALA A 140 -31.03 0.64 1.59
N ASP A 141 -30.42 1.08 2.69
CA ASP A 141 -30.46 2.48 3.14
C ASP A 141 -29.30 3.32 2.56
N GLY A 142 -28.41 2.68 1.79
CA GLY A 142 -27.25 3.30 1.16
C GLY A 142 -25.92 2.67 1.57
N ALA A 143 -24.84 3.15 0.96
CA ALA A 143 -23.49 2.71 1.25
C ALA A 143 -22.84 3.43 2.46
N ALA A 144 -21.86 2.77 3.08
CA ALA A 144 -21.00 3.35 4.10
C ALA A 144 -19.55 2.94 3.88
N ARG A 145 -18.65 3.92 3.69
CA ARG A 145 -17.24 3.71 3.33
C ARG A 145 -16.39 4.91 3.72
N VAL A 146 -15.13 4.67 4.08
CA VAL A 146 -14.16 5.71 4.42
C VAL A 146 -12.84 5.39 3.74
N LEU A 147 -12.29 6.39 3.03
CA LEU A 147 -11.07 6.29 2.25
C LEU A 147 -10.12 7.42 2.63
N ALA A 148 -8.84 7.08 2.80
CA ALA A 148 -7.79 8.02 3.19
C ALA A 148 -6.38 7.58 2.78
N ALA A 149 -6.19 6.30 2.46
CA ALA A 149 -4.88 5.77 2.10
C ALA A 149 -4.43 6.33 0.75
N GLU A 150 -3.26 6.97 0.77
CA GLU A 150 -2.55 7.42 -0.41
C GLU A 150 -1.23 6.67 -0.52
N TYR A 151 -0.73 6.50 -1.74
CA TYR A 151 0.50 5.74 -2.00
C TYR A 151 1.73 6.27 -1.22
N ASN A 152 1.81 7.59 -1.02
CA ASN A 152 2.91 8.24 -0.32
C ASN A 152 2.55 8.66 1.11
N GLY A 153 1.36 8.30 1.60
CA GLY A 153 0.78 8.88 2.80
C GLY A 153 0.45 10.37 2.65
N GLN A 154 -0.29 10.89 3.61
CA GLN A 154 -0.68 12.29 3.64
C GLN A 154 0.38 13.15 4.28
N ARG A 155 0.63 14.34 3.72
CA ARG A 155 1.55 15.33 4.26
C ARG A 155 0.76 16.58 4.60
N ALA A 156 0.93 17.11 5.82
CA ALA A 156 0.22 18.30 6.25
C ALA A 156 1.14 19.26 7.01
N ASP A 157 0.92 20.56 6.81
CA ASP A 157 1.52 21.67 7.54
C ASP A 157 0.53 22.34 8.52
N SER A 158 -0.65 21.74 8.67
CA SER A 158 -1.74 22.14 9.57
C SER A 158 -2.31 20.90 10.30
N PRO A 159 -3.00 21.08 11.44
CA PRO A 159 -3.57 19.97 12.22
C PRO A 159 -4.87 19.45 11.60
N SER A 160 -4.83 19.03 10.32
CA SER A 160 -5.95 18.39 9.64
C SER A 160 -5.45 17.26 8.75
N VAL A 161 -6.25 16.19 8.66
CA VAL A 161 -6.12 15.15 7.63
C VAL A 161 -7.17 15.39 6.55
N THR A 162 -6.98 14.83 5.35
CA THR A 162 -8.00 14.84 4.29
C THR A 162 -8.45 13.42 4.01
N LEU A 163 -9.73 13.12 4.15
CA LEU A 163 -10.29 11.83 3.77
C LEU A 163 -10.80 11.97 2.33
N SER A 164 -10.22 11.20 1.41
CA SER A 164 -10.53 11.32 -0.02
C SER A 164 -12.00 11.07 -0.30
N ARG A 165 -12.62 10.16 0.46
CA ARG A 165 -14.07 9.97 0.43
C ARG A 165 -14.59 9.44 1.76
N VAL A 166 -15.72 9.98 2.18
CA VAL A 166 -16.56 9.44 3.26
C VAL A 166 -17.97 9.31 2.72
N GLN A 167 -18.58 8.15 2.91
CA GLN A 167 -20.01 7.97 2.69
C GLN A 167 -20.65 7.35 3.92
N LEU A 168 -21.84 7.84 4.26
CA LEU A 168 -22.65 7.37 5.37
C LEU A 168 -24.10 7.22 4.88
N ASN A 169 -24.71 6.08 5.19
CA ASN A 169 -26.12 5.81 4.90
C ASN A 169 -27.08 6.36 5.97
N GLN A 170 -26.54 6.85 7.09
CA GLN A 170 -27.27 7.50 8.18
C GLN A 170 -26.33 8.48 8.91
N PRO A 171 -26.86 9.46 9.68
CA PRO A 171 -26.02 10.36 10.46
C PRO A 171 -25.04 9.62 11.38
N GLY A 172 -23.83 10.17 11.51
CA GLY A 172 -22.75 9.49 12.21
C GLY A 172 -21.50 10.33 12.41
N TYR A 173 -20.42 9.64 12.72
CA TYR A 173 -19.12 10.24 12.97
C TYR A 173 -18.03 9.56 12.16
N VAL A 174 -17.06 10.35 11.73
CA VAL A 174 -15.73 9.85 11.41
C VAL A 174 -14.81 10.13 12.59
N VAL A 175 -14.18 9.08 13.09
CA VAL A 175 -13.29 9.15 14.26
C VAL A 175 -11.88 8.82 13.80
N LEU A 176 -10.96 9.76 14.05
CA LEU A 176 -9.54 9.57 13.81
C LEU A 176 -8.88 9.02 15.07
N GLN A 177 -8.08 7.99 14.92
CA GLN A 177 -7.36 7.36 16.02
C GLN A 177 -5.89 7.18 15.69
N ARG A 178 -5.01 7.32 16.69
CA ARG A 178 -3.62 6.85 16.54
C ARG A 178 -3.59 5.35 16.36
N VAL A 179 -2.57 4.86 15.66
CA VAL A 179 -2.34 3.44 15.47
C VAL A 179 -1.03 3.06 16.15
N GLU A 180 -1.12 2.21 17.16
CA GLU A 180 0.02 1.69 17.91
C GLU A 180 0.01 0.17 17.83
N ALA A 181 1.16 -0.44 17.52
CA ALA A 181 1.29 -1.89 17.31
C ALA A 181 0.24 -2.49 16.33
N GLY A 182 -0.19 -1.69 15.33
CA GLY A 182 -1.15 -2.11 14.30
C GLY A 182 -2.63 -2.00 14.70
N ALA A 183 -2.94 -1.48 15.89
CA ALA A 183 -4.31 -1.31 16.37
C ALA A 183 -4.62 0.16 16.66
N PRO A 184 -5.84 0.63 16.38
CA PRO A 184 -6.28 1.96 16.81
C PRO A 184 -6.35 2.09 18.32
N THR A 185 -5.90 3.23 18.84
CA THR A 185 -5.82 3.52 20.27
C THR A 185 -6.56 4.82 20.60
N GLU A 186 -5.83 5.90 20.82
CA GLU A 186 -6.35 7.20 21.25
C GLU A 186 -7.10 7.90 20.11
N VAL A 187 -8.28 8.43 20.41
CA VAL A 187 -9.01 9.33 19.51
C VAL A 187 -8.27 10.65 19.46
N VAL A 188 -7.96 11.11 18.25
CA VAL A 188 -7.20 12.33 18.00
C VAL A 188 -7.96 13.33 17.15
N GLY A 189 -9.20 13.03 16.80
CA GLY A 189 -10.04 13.87 15.95
C GLY A 189 -11.40 13.21 15.75
N THR A 190 -12.45 14.02 15.63
CA THR A 190 -13.81 13.53 15.39
C THR A 190 -14.58 14.55 14.58
N ARG A 191 -15.36 14.07 13.61
CA ARG A 191 -16.25 14.90 12.82
C ARG A 191 -17.61 14.27 12.68
N SER A 192 -18.65 14.98 13.11
CA SER A 192 -20.05 14.60 12.86
C SER A 192 -20.43 14.92 11.42
N LEU A 193 -21.22 14.03 10.82
CA LEU A 193 -21.71 14.13 9.46
C LEU A 193 -23.16 13.65 9.40
N ASP A 194 -23.97 14.33 8.58
CA ASP A 194 -25.24 13.78 8.14
C ASP A 194 -25.03 12.60 7.18
N ALA A 195 -26.11 11.87 6.86
CA ALA A 195 -26.07 10.88 5.79
C ALA A 195 -25.73 11.55 4.44
N GLY A 196 -24.90 10.91 3.64
CA GLY A 196 -24.49 11.42 2.33
C GLY A 196 -23.07 11.03 1.94
N THR A 197 -22.60 11.62 0.84
CA THR A 197 -21.24 11.45 0.31
C THR A 197 -20.46 12.74 0.43
N TYR A 198 -19.24 12.64 0.92
CA TYR A 198 -18.31 13.74 1.12
C TYR A 198 -16.97 13.37 0.46
N ASP A 199 -16.56 14.14 -0.54
CA ASP A 199 -15.23 14.03 -1.14
C ASP A 199 -14.30 15.06 -0.51
N ASP A 200 -13.01 14.73 -0.43
CA ASP A 200 -11.94 15.59 0.11
C ASP A 200 -12.29 16.20 1.49
N LEU A 201 -12.84 15.38 2.38
CA LEU A 201 -13.30 15.79 3.69
C LEU A 201 -12.10 16.06 4.62
N SER A 202 -11.85 17.32 4.93
CA SER A 202 -10.89 17.72 5.97
C SER A 202 -11.40 17.32 7.36
N VAL A 203 -10.58 16.70 8.19
CA VAL A 203 -10.93 16.40 9.59
C VAL A 203 -9.80 16.92 10.46
N ASP A 204 -10.16 17.80 11.40
CA ASP A 204 -9.22 18.35 12.37
C ASP A 204 -8.67 17.24 13.27
N ILE A 205 -7.38 17.32 13.55
CA ILE A 205 -6.72 16.53 14.57
C ILE A 205 -6.36 17.41 15.77
N ASP A 206 -6.18 16.81 16.93
CA ASP A 206 -5.80 17.50 18.15
C ASP A 206 -4.55 18.37 17.92
N GLU A 207 -4.72 19.68 18.12
CA GLU A 207 -3.66 20.65 17.87
C GLU A 207 -2.41 20.35 18.71
N SER A 208 -2.58 19.93 19.96
CA SER A 208 -1.47 19.54 20.82
C SER A 208 -0.70 18.33 20.30
N LEU A 209 -1.39 17.36 19.69
CA LEU A 209 -0.71 16.23 19.05
C LEU A 209 0.12 16.74 17.87
N PHE A 210 -0.49 17.52 16.98
CA PHE A 210 0.19 18.05 15.81
C PHE A 210 1.39 18.94 16.17
N GLU A 211 1.26 19.80 17.17
CA GLU A 211 2.35 20.64 17.67
C GLU A 211 3.50 19.82 18.26
N SER A 212 3.18 18.73 18.97
CA SER A 212 4.19 17.83 19.55
C SER A 212 4.99 17.03 18.52
N MET A 213 4.45 16.86 17.30
CA MET A 213 5.15 16.18 16.22
C MET A 213 6.32 17.02 15.71
N SER A 214 7.46 16.36 15.55
CA SER A 214 8.60 16.92 14.80
C SER A 214 8.23 17.05 13.32
N VAL A 215 8.77 18.06 12.66
CA VAL A 215 8.75 18.15 11.19
C VAL A 215 9.40 16.88 10.61
N ASP A 216 8.82 16.39 9.51
CA ASP A 216 9.12 15.14 8.81
C ASP A 216 8.89 13.85 9.63
N SER A 217 8.31 13.96 10.83
CA SER A 217 7.83 12.78 11.55
C SER A 217 6.54 12.26 10.92
N THR A 218 6.42 10.93 10.88
CA THR A 218 5.26 10.22 10.34
C THR A 218 4.57 9.45 11.45
N GLN A 219 3.25 9.56 11.50
CA GLN A 219 2.36 8.80 12.38
C GLN A 219 1.45 7.92 11.54
N SER A 220 0.98 6.82 12.13
CA SER A 220 -0.07 5.99 11.54
C SER A 220 -1.39 6.35 12.19
N LEU A 221 -2.40 6.61 11.35
CA LEU A 221 -3.75 6.94 11.79
C LEU A 221 -4.75 5.93 11.20
N ALA A 222 -5.88 5.80 11.88
CA ALA A 222 -7.06 5.12 11.38
C ALA A 222 -8.25 6.07 11.37
N ALA A 223 -9.04 6.06 10.30
CA ALA A 223 -10.34 6.71 10.25
C ALA A 223 -11.43 5.63 10.32
N THR A 224 -12.31 5.70 11.32
CA THR A 224 -13.38 4.72 11.56
C THR A 224 -14.74 5.37 11.47
N LEU A 225 -15.71 4.72 10.84
CA LEU A 225 -17.10 5.17 10.84
C LEU A 225 -17.88 4.67 12.06
N HIS A 226 -18.64 5.57 12.66
CA HIS A 226 -19.58 5.30 13.74
C HIS A 226 -20.96 5.84 13.40
N THR A 227 -22.01 5.19 13.88
CA THR A 227 -23.39 5.69 13.84
C THR A 227 -23.61 6.68 14.97
N SER A 228 -24.45 7.69 14.75
CA SER A 228 -24.85 8.62 15.82
C SER A 228 -26.08 8.12 16.56
N ASP A 229 -26.11 8.28 17.88
CA ASP A 229 -27.31 8.10 18.71
C ASP A 229 -28.26 9.32 18.73
N GLY A 230 -27.84 10.43 18.12
CA GLY A 230 -28.59 11.67 17.98
C GLY A 230 -28.41 12.68 19.13
N ASP A 231 -27.49 12.48 20.06
CA ASP A 231 -27.26 13.41 21.18
C ASP A 231 -26.42 14.65 20.82
N GLY A 232 -25.74 14.61 19.66
CA GLY A 232 -24.91 15.68 19.12
C GLY A 232 -23.43 15.65 19.55
N SER A 233 -22.98 14.61 20.24
CA SER A 233 -21.59 14.38 20.65
C SER A 233 -21.16 12.95 20.38
N PHE A 234 -19.86 12.75 20.14
CA PHE A 234 -19.33 11.40 19.98
C PHE A 234 -19.05 10.76 21.35
N ASP A 235 -19.62 9.58 21.57
CA ASP A 235 -19.34 8.69 22.69
C ASP A 235 -19.18 7.25 22.19
N ALA A 236 -17.97 6.69 22.32
CA ALA A 236 -17.67 5.33 21.86
C ALA A 236 -18.49 4.23 22.55
N GLU A 237 -19.12 4.50 23.70
CA GLU A 237 -20.01 3.54 24.37
C GLU A 237 -21.43 3.50 23.78
N HIS A 238 -21.87 4.60 23.15
CA HIS A 238 -23.23 4.77 22.63
C HIS A 238 -23.28 4.83 21.09
N ASP A 239 -22.23 5.36 20.45
CA ASP A 239 -22.06 5.45 19.01
C ASP A 239 -21.40 4.20 18.44
N ALA A 240 -22.23 3.28 17.96
CA ALA A 240 -21.78 1.99 17.46
C ALA A 240 -20.86 2.14 16.23
N VAL A 241 -19.79 1.35 16.20
CA VAL A 241 -18.93 1.23 15.02
C VAL A 241 -19.74 0.61 13.88
N VAL A 242 -19.66 1.20 12.68
CA VAL A 242 -20.19 0.57 11.46
C VAL A 242 -19.30 -0.61 11.14
N ALA A 243 -19.80 -1.84 11.28
CA ALA A 243 -18.95 -3.04 11.22
C ALA A 243 -19.63 -4.24 10.51
N PRO A 244 -19.57 -4.34 9.17
CA PRO A 244 -20.02 -5.54 8.47
C PRO A 244 -19.21 -6.76 8.93
N ASP A 245 -19.94 -7.81 9.34
CA ASP A 245 -19.38 -9.04 9.91
C ASP A 245 -18.43 -8.78 11.12
N GLY A 246 -18.73 -7.73 11.89
CA GLY A 246 -17.93 -7.34 13.05
C GLY A 246 -16.58 -6.68 12.72
N GLN A 247 -16.26 -6.45 11.44
CA GLN A 247 -15.06 -5.72 11.04
C GLN A 247 -15.38 -4.24 10.78
N PRO A 248 -14.71 -3.30 11.47
CA PRO A 248 -14.96 -1.87 11.30
C PRO A 248 -14.78 -1.39 9.86
N VAL A 249 -15.73 -0.59 9.38
CA VAL A 249 -15.54 0.25 8.19
C VAL A 249 -14.51 1.32 8.55
N ARG A 250 -13.27 1.03 8.14
CA ARG A 250 -12.07 1.74 8.60
C ARG A 250 -10.99 1.69 7.53
N THR A 251 -10.29 2.81 7.35
CA THR A 251 -9.05 2.88 6.58
C THR A 251 -7.88 3.21 7.50
N PHE A 252 -6.68 2.74 7.13
CA PHE A 252 -5.42 3.05 7.77
C PHE A 252 -4.51 3.81 6.80
N PHE A 253 -3.88 4.88 7.29
CA PHE A 253 -3.03 5.71 6.46
C PHE A 253 -1.88 6.31 7.27
N SER A 254 -0.82 6.71 6.57
CA SER A 254 0.30 7.45 7.15
C SER A 254 0.05 8.95 7.04
N PHE A 255 0.41 9.68 8.08
CA PHE A 255 0.27 11.13 8.18
C PHE A 255 1.61 11.72 8.63
N SER A 256 2.20 12.58 7.81
CA SER A 256 3.48 13.22 8.06
C SER A 256 3.32 14.72 8.25
N LYS A 257 3.88 15.26 9.33
CA LYS A 257 3.98 16.71 9.50
C LYS A 257 5.10 17.25 8.64
N VAL A 258 4.84 18.32 7.89
CA VAL A 258 5.83 18.98 7.03
C VAL A 258 5.76 20.50 7.22
N GLU A 259 6.80 21.21 6.82
CA GLU A 259 6.79 22.69 6.86
C GLU A 259 5.88 23.30 5.79
N ASN A 260 5.73 22.61 4.65
CA ASN A 260 4.92 23.05 3.52
C ASN A 260 4.34 21.83 2.79
N ALA A 261 3.03 21.63 2.91
CA ALA A 261 2.32 20.50 2.30
C ALA A 261 2.33 20.56 0.76
N SER A 262 2.44 21.75 0.19
CA SER A 262 2.45 21.97 -1.27
C SER A 262 3.83 21.76 -1.92
N ALA A 263 4.89 21.58 -1.12
CA ALA A 263 6.23 21.38 -1.65
C ALA A 263 6.39 19.95 -2.19
N THR A 264 6.59 19.83 -3.51
CA THR A 264 7.00 18.56 -4.13
C THR A 264 8.38 18.17 -3.60
N THR A 265 8.50 16.99 -2.99
CA THR A 265 9.81 16.40 -2.68
C THR A 265 10.50 16.10 -4.00
N GLN A 266 11.43 16.97 -4.42
CA GLN A 266 12.33 16.61 -5.51
C GLN A 266 13.09 15.36 -5.06
N PRO A 267 13.19 14.31 -5.90
CA PRO A 267 14.04 13.18 -5.57
C PRO A 267 15.45 13.72 -5.29
N LEU A 268 16.04 13.36 -4.14
CA LEU A 268 17.46 13.62 -3.91
C LEU A 268 18.25 12.80 -4.94
N ILE A 269 18.53 13.41 -6.08
CA ILE A 269 19.49 12.87 -7.04
C ILE A 269 20.87 13.06 -6.42
N ASN A 270 21.34 12.06 -5.67
CA ASN A 270 22.75 11.92 -5.33
C ASN A 270 23.51 11.43 -6.57
N THR A 271 23.63 12.27 -7.60
CA THR A 271 24.71 12.11 -8.57
C THR A 271 25.98 12.53 -7.85
N PRO A 272 27.00 11.66 -7.70
CA PRO A 272 28.27 12.06 -7.14
C PRO A 272 28.78 13.28 -7.92
N ALA A 273 29.02 14.38 -7.23
CA ALA A 273 29.66 15.54 -7.82
C ALA A 273 31.03 15.09 -8.37
N GLY A 274 31.13 14.95 -9.68
CA GLY A 274 32.40 14.75 -10.34
C GLY A 274 33.31 15.91 -9.97
N THR A 275 34.47 15.59 -9.39
CA THR A 275 35.51 16.54 -9.01
C THR A 275 35.91 17.36 -10.23
N GLN A 276 35.38 18.58 -10.37
CA GLN A 276 35.85 19.53 -11.35
C GLN A 276 37.06 20.28 -10.79
N GLN A 277 38.24 19.87 -11.24
CA GLN A 277 39.46 20.64 -11.11
C GLN A 277 39.55 21.64 -12.27
N GLY A 278 39.16 22.88 -12.00
CA GLY A 278 39.87 24.09 -12.48
C GLY A 278 39.64 24.64 -13.90
N THR A 279 38.97 25.80 -13.92
CA THR A 279 39.29 27.04 -14.69
C THR A 279 38.91 27.11 -16.20
N PRO A 280 38.74 28.32 -16.78
CA PRO A 280 37.45 28.97 -16.98
C PRO A 280 37.07 29.15 -18.47
N ALA A 281 35.82 29.56 -18.68
CA ALA A 281 35.16 29.79 -19.95
C ALA A 281 35.98 30.54 -21.01
N GLU A 282 35.94 30.02 -22.24
CA GLU A 282 36.10 30.82 -23.45
C GLU A 282 34.99 30.46 -24.45
N THR A 283 34.23 31.48 -24.82
CA THR A 283 33.18 31.48 -25.83
C THR A 283 33.80 31.42 -27.22
N VAL A 284 33.43 30.45 -28.06
CA VAL A 284 33.34 30.68 -29.52
C VAL A 284 32.34 29.74 -30.20
N ALA A 285 31.77 30.29 -31.26
CA ALA A 285 30.59 29.87 -31.97
C ALA A 285 30.78 28.66 -32.91
N ALA A 286 29.64 28.23 -33.45
CA ALA A 286 29.42 27.24 -34.49
C ALA A 286 30.44 27.25 -35.64
N SER A 287 30.71 26.07 -36.23
CA SER A 287 30.29 25.71 -37.59
C SER A 287 30.84 24.33 -38.04
N GLU A 288 30.11 23.72 -38.99
CA GLU A 288 30.48 22.73 -40.01
C GLU A 288 30.60 21.22 -39.69
N THR A 289 29.74 20.47 -40.39
CA THR A 289 29.88 19.07 -40.82
C THR A 289 31.11 18.90 -41.72
N PRO A 290 31.76 17.72 -41.70
CA PRO A 290 31.81 16.96 -42.95
C PRO A 290 31.57 15.45 -42.81
N ASP A 291 31.13 14.93 -43.94
CA ASP A 291 30.85 13.56 -44.36
C ASP A 291 32.00 12.56 -44.13
N GLY A 292 31.66 11.28 -43.92
CA GLY A 292 32.63 10.18 -43.82
C GLY A 292 31.96 8.81 -43.68
N THR A 293 31.97 8.03 -44.76
CA THR A 293 31.38 6.67 -44.88
C THR A 293 32.38 5.56 -44.51
N THR A 294 31.84 4.42 -44.04
CA THR A 294 32.42 3.04 -43.93
C THR A 294 33.38 2.82 -42.73
N GLU A 295 33.38 1.75 -41.93
CA GLU A 295 33.02 0.33 -42.07
C GLU A 295 32.48 -0.28 -40.76
N SER A 296 31.95 -1.49 -40.88
CA SER A 296 31.49 -2.42 -39.84
C SER A 296 32.47 -2.66 -38.70
N ASP A 297 31.96 -2.74 -37.47
CA ASP A 297 32.58 -3.57 -36.43
C ASP A 297 31.51 -4.19 -35.52
N ASP A 298 31.67 -5.48 -35.30
CA ASP A 298 30.84 -6.37 -34.49
C ASP A 298 31.26 -6.18 -33.03
N SER A 299 30.39 -5.63 -32.17
CA SER A 299 30.66 -5.55 -30.73
C SER A 299 29.52 -6.13 -29.92
N THR A 300 29.79 -7.31 -29.39
CA THR A 300 29.10 -7.95 -28.28
C THR A 300 29.21 -7.08 -27.04
N GLY A 301 28.16 -6.31 -26.76
CA GLY A 301 28.03 -5.48 -25.56
C GLY A 301 27.63 -6.33 -24.36
N ALA A 302 28.64 -6.68 -23.56
CA ALA A 302 28.51 -7.38 -22.29
C ALA A 302 27.59 -6.65 -21.30
N THR A 303 26.60 -7.37 -20.79
CA THR A 303 25.81 -7.01 -19.60
C THR A 303 26.75 -6.98 -18.38
N PRO A 304 26.90 -5.86 -17.65
CA PRO A 304 27.63 -5.85 -16.39
C PRO A 304 26.87 -6.66 -15.32
N GLY A 305 27.61 -7.55 -14.65
CA GLY A 305 27.08 -8.69 -13.91
C GLY A 305 26.33 -8.39 -12.61
N PHE A 306 25.34 -9.24 -12.34
CA PHE A 306 24.88 -9.57 -10.99
C PHE A 306 25.30 -11.01 -10.69
N GLY A 307 26.58 -11.18 -10.40
CA GLY A 307 27.13 -12.43 -9.90
C GLY A 307 27.89 -12.17 -8.61
N LEU A 308 27.66 -13.02 -7.60
CA LEU A 308 28.35 -13.12 -6.30
C LEU A 308 27.65 -12.51 -5.07
N VAL A 309 26.43 -12.96 -4.74
CA VAL A 309 26.02 -13.03 -3.31
C VAL A 309 25.45 -14.41 -2.90
N ALA A 310 25.08 -15.29 -3.84
CA ALA A 310 24.52 -16.61 -3.49
C ALA A 310 25.54 -17.67 -3.01
N ALA A 311 26.85 -17.39 -3.01
CA ALA A 311 27.87 -18.40 -2.67
C ALA A 311 28.34 -18.39 -1.20
N LEU A 312 27.98 -17.38 -0.39
CA LEU A 312 28.52 -17.22 0.98
C LEU A 312 27.62 -17.74 2.11
N VAL A 313 26.33 -18.00 1.84
CA VAL A 313 25.39 -18.55 2.85
C VAL A 313 25.38 -20.08 2.87
N ALA A 314 25.70 -20.74 1.75
CA ALA A 314 25.76 -22.21 1.68
C ALA A 314 26.95 -22.82 2.46
N ALA A 315 28.04 -22.07 2.65
CA ALA A 315 29.21 -22.55 3.38
C ALA A 315 29.03 -22.57 4.92
N LEU A 316 28.13 -21.74 5.47
CA LEU A 316 27.90 -21.65 6.92
C LEU A 316 26.92 -22.71 7.44
N LEU A 317 26.01 -23.23 6.60
CA LEU A 317 25.08 -24.31 6.99
C LEU A 317 25.73 -25.71 6.95
N ALA A 318 26.74 -25.94 6.10
CA ALA A 318 27.46 -27.21 6.05
C ALA A 318 28.34 -27.47 7.30
N ALA A 319 28.86 -26.42 7.93
CA ALA A 319 29.68 -26.55 9.14
C ALA A 319 28.87 -26.92 10.39
N PHE A 320 27.59 -26.57 10.45
CA PHE A 320 26.73 -26.87 11.61
C PHE A 320 26.21 -28.32 11.60
N VAL A 321 26.00 -28.91 10.42
CA VAL A 321 25.51 -30.30 10.28
C VAL A 321 26.61 -31.33 10.58
N VAL A 322 27.89 -31.02 10.28
CA VAL A 322 29.01 -31.94 10.58
C VAL A 322 29.33 -31.99 12.08
N ARG A 323 29.08 -30.92 12.84
CA ARG A 323 29.36 -30.89 14.29
C ARG A 323 28.32 -31.64 15.13
N ARG A 324 27.11 -31.89 14.60
CA ARG A 324 26.04 -32.59 15.32
C ARG A 324 26.05 -34.12 15.14
N ARG A 325 26.97 -34.67 14.34
CA ARG A 325 27.12 -36.13 14.12
C ARG A 325 28.35 -36.77 14.77
N ARG A 326 29.06 -36.06 15.65
CA ARG A 326 30.21 -36.60 16.42
C ARG A 326 30.20 -36.19 17.90
N GLY A 327 29.02 -35.96 18.46
CA GLY A 327 28.80 -35.85 19.92
C GLY A 327 27.88 -36.97 20.35
#